data_AF-A0A511FAH1-F1
#
_entry.id   AF-A0A511FAH1-F1
#
_cell.length_a   1.000
_cell.length_b   1.000
_cell.length_c   1.000
_cell.angle_alpha   90.00
_cell.angle_beta   90.00
_cell.angle_gamma   90.00
#
_symmetry.space_group_name_H-M   'P 1'
#
loop_
_entity.id
_entity.type
_entity.pdbx_description
1 polymer ?
#
loop_
_entity_poly.entity_id
_entity_poly.type
_entity_poly.pdbx_seq_one_letter_code
_entity_poly.pdbx_strand_id
1 'polypeptide(L)' 'MTIETPVAPTTPGDGAPAPCVARPHANLVHQDGACRCFTGGPAPEHAPRPEDVLLALAFHGAG' A
#
# COMPACT_ATOMS: atom_id res chain seq x y z
N MET A 1 35.44 22.35 19.30
CA MET A 1 34.32 22.56 18.35
C MET A 1 34.39 21.40 17.37
N THR A 2 33.53 20.41 17.52
CA THR A 2 33.48 19.25 16.63
C THR A 2 32.48 19.57 15.52
N ILE A 3 32.94 19.58 14.27
CA ILE A 3 32.11 19.84 13.10
C ILE A 3 31.59 18.46 12.68
N GLU A 4 30.32 18.18 12.98
CA GLU A 4 29.69 16.94 12.53
C GLU A 4 29.52 17.01 11.02
N THR A 5 30.13 16.08 10.29
CA THR A 5 30.03 15.96 8.84
C THR A 5 28.55 15.90 8.44
N PRO A 6 28.05 16.74 7.50
CA PRO A 6 26.67 16.66 7.08
C PRO A 6 26.45 15.34 6.34
N VAL A 7 25.58 14.48 6.89
CA VAL A 7 25.09 13.31 6.17
C VAL A 7 24.31 13.82 4.97
N ALA A 8 24.75 13.47 3.76
CA ALA A 8 24.02 13.82 2.55
C ALA A 8 22.60 13.23 2.64
N PRO A 9 21.54 13.97 2.28
CA PRO A 9 20.19 13.43 2.28
C PRO A 9 20.16 12.30 1.24
N THR A 10 20.01 11.06 1.69
CA THR A 10 19.64 9.96 0.79
C THR A 10 18.31 10.32 0.17
N THR A 11 18.24 10.33 -1.15
CA THR A 11 17.03 10.73 -1.86
C THR A 11 15.96 9.69 -1.53
N PRO A 12 14.78 10.06 -1.00
CA PRO A 12 13.70 9.10 -0.78
C PRO A 12 13.23 8.57 -2.14
N GLY A 13 13.81 7.46 -2.57
CA GLY A 13 13.69 6.94 -3.94
C GLY A 13 14.82 5.97 -4.33
N ASP A 14 15.92 5.93 -3.58
CA ASP A 14 17.06 5.04 -3.80
C ASP A 14 16.78 3.56 -3.47
N GLY A 15 15.67 2.95 -3.95
CA GLY A 15 15.44 1.50 -4.02
C GLY A 15 15.72 0.65 -2.77
N ALA A 16 15.89 1.26 -1.60
CA ALA A 16 16.34 0.59 -0.40
C ALA A 16 15.14 -0.10 0.24
N PRO A 17 15.29 -1.35 0.70
CA PRO A 17 14.19 -2.06 1.33
C PRO A 17 13.61 -1.26 2.51
N ALA A 18 12.31 -0.98 2.49
CA ALA A 18 11.64 -0.17 3.52
C ALA A 18 10.48 -0.94 4.19
N PRO A 19 10.28 -0.83 5.51
CA PRO A 19 9.20 -1.51 6.19
C PRO A 19 7.83 -0.99 5.75
N CYS A 20 6.83 -1.89 5.70
CA CYS A 20 5.46 -1.56 5.37
C CYS A 20 4.77 -0.85 6.54
N VAL A 21 4.50 0.45 6.40
CA VAL A 21 3.86 1.26 7.45
C VAL A 21 2.37 1.01 7.59
N ALA A 22 1.71 0.48 6.55
CA ALA A 22 0.29 0.14 6.61
C ALA A 22 0.01 -1.10 7.48
N ARG A 23 1.01 -1.97 7.69
CA ARG A 23 0.90 -3.20 8.49
C ARG A 23 2.15 -3.39 9.37
N PRO A 24 2.36 -2.52 10.37
CA PRO A 24 3.62 -2.47 11.12
C PRO A 24 3.91 -3.75 11.91
N HIS A 25 2.89 -4.50 12.30
CA HIS A 25 3.03 -5.76 13.06
C HIS A 25 3.26 -7.01 12.20
N ALA A 26 3.22 -6.88 10.87
CA ALA A 26 3.31 -8.01 9.96
C ALA A 26 4.74 -8.28 9.45
N ASN A 27 5.74 -7.48 9.85
CA ASN A 27 7.13 -7.59 9.40
C ASN A 27 7.30 -7.60 7.86
N LEU A 28 6.41 -6.92 7.14
CA LEU A 28 6.46 -6.81 5.68
C LEU A 28 7.42 -5.69 5.24
N VAL A 29 8.12 -5.90 4.12
CA VAL A 29 9.12 -4.97 3.57
C VAL A 29 8.90 -4.77 2.06
N HIS A 30 8.96 -3.52 1.60
CA HIS A 30 8.95 -3.12 0.20
C HIS A 30 10.38 -3.07 -0.33
N GLN A 31 10.68 -3.87 -1.36
CA GLN A 31 12.01 -3.91 -1.98
C GLN A 31 12.22 -2.74 -2.96
N ASP A 32 11.11 -2.18 -3.42
CA ASP A 32 10.98 -1.07 -4.36
C ASP A 32 11.06 0.32 -3.68
N GLY A 33 11.33 0.36 -2.37
CA GLY A 33 11.52 1.60 -1.62
C GLY A 33 10.35 1.95 -0.72
N ALA A 34 10.05 3.24 -0.58
CA ALA A 34 9.10 3.74 0.39
C ALA A 34 7.70 3.08 0.27
N CYS A 35 7.08 2.80 1.41
CA CYS A 35 5.74 2.20 1.46
C CYS A 35 4.70 3.09 0.77
N ARG A 36 4.01 2.54 -0.23
CA ARG A 36 2.91 3.18 -0.97
C ARG A 36 1.56 2.50 -0.76
N CYS A 37 1.47 1.61 0.22
CA CYS A 37 0.20 1.00 0.59
C CYS A 37 -0.75 2.06 1.15
N PHE A 38 -2.03 1.95 0.80
CA PHE A 38 -3.06 2.83 1.32
C PHE A 38 -3.44 2.41 2.75
N THR A 39 -3.17 3.26 3.74
CA THR A 39 -3.60 3.03 5.13
C THR A 39 -5.12 3.17 5.21
N GLY A 40 -5.84 2.04 5.33
CA GLY A 40 -7.30 2.00 5.51
C GLY A 40 -8.15 2.00 4.23
N GLY A 41 -7.58 1.83 3.03
CA GLY A 41 -8.33 1.77 1.76
C GLY A 41 -8.43 0.35 1.18
N PRO A 42 -9.47 0.03 0.39
CA PRO A 42 -9.65 -1.32 -0.13
C PRO A 42 -8.59 -1.68 -1.20
N ALA A 43 -8.20 -2.96 -1.20
CA ALA A 43 -7.21 -3.53 -2.12
C ALA A 43 -7.66 -3.43 -3.59
N PRO A 44 -6.81 -3.03 -4.55
CA PRO A 44 -7.19 -2.99 -5.95
C PRO A 44 -6.57 -4.13 -6.76
N GLU A 45 -7.42 -4.97 -7.37
CA GLU A 45 -7.13 -5.61 -8.68
C GLU A 45 -8.38 -6.21 -9.37
N HIS A 46 -9.46 -6.51 -8.64
CA HIS A 46 -10.78 -6.83 -9.22
C HIS A 46 -11.85 -5.91 -8.65
N ALA A 47 -11.99 -4.72 -9.25
CA ALA A 47 -13.22 -3.97 -9.05
C ALA A 47 -14.37 -4.79 -9.66
N PRO A 48 -15.47 -5.05 -8.93
CA PRO A 48 -16.62 -5.74 -9.52
C PRO A 48 -17.05 -4.97 -10.75
N ARG A 49 -17.19 -5.69 -11.86
CA ARG A 49 -17.73 -5.11 -13.08
C ARG A 49 -19.22 -4.79 -12.81
N PRO A 50 -19.81 -3.83 -13.52
CA PRO A 50 -21.23 -3.51 -13.35
C PRO A 50 -22.15 -4.75 -13.49
N GLU A 51 -21.75 -5.71 -14.32
CA GLU A 51 -22.44 -6.99 -14.50
C GLU A 51 -22.40 -7.91 -13.26
N ASP A 52 -21.29 -7.92 -12.50
CA ASP A 52 -21.16 -8.67 -11.25
C ASP A 52 -22.12 -8.14 -10.17
N VAL A 53 -22.36 -6.82 -10.18
CA VAL A 53 -23.27 -6.14 -9.25
C VAL A 53 -24.72 -6.44 -9.60
N LEU A 54 -25.09 -6.41 -10.89
CA LEU A 54 -26.46 -6.67 -11.34
C LEU A 54 -26.89 -8.12 -11.06
N LEU A 55 -25.97 -9.06 -11.29
CA LEU A 55 -26.19 -10.48 -11.03
C LEU A 55 -26.41 -10.75 -9.54
N ALA A 56 -25.62 -10.12 -8.66
CA ALA A 56 -25.80 -10.25 -7.21
C ALA A 56 -27.16 -9.75 -6.72
N LEU A 57 -27.67 -8.65 -7.28
CA LEU A 57 -28.98 -8.07 -6.93
C LEU A 57 -30.15 -8.97 -7.36
N ALA A 58 -30.06 -9.62 -8.53
CA ALA A 58 -31.10 -10.54 -9.01
C ALA A 58 -31.30 -11.75 -8.08
N PHE A 59 -30.22 -12.24 -7.46
CA PHE A 59 -30.29 -13.37 -6.52
C PHE A 59 -30.70 -12.97 -5.10
N HIS A 60 -30.62 -11.69 -4.72
CA HIS A 60 -31.00 -11.18 -3.39
C HIS A 60 -32.35 -10.43 -3.40
N GLY A 61 -32.97 -10.24 -4.57
CA GLY A 61 -34.26 -9.58 -4.73
C GLY A 61 -35.46 -10.52 -4.90
N ALA A 62 -35.25 -11.83 -4.94
CA ALA A 62 -36.33 -12.83 -4.98
C ALA A 62 -36.61 -13.35 -3.55
N GLY A 63 -37.12 -12.45 -2.71
CA GLY A 63 -37.80 -12.79 -1.45
C GLY A 63 -39.31 -12.67 -1.62
#